data_AF-A0A8E2F714-F1
#
_entry.id   AF-A0A8E2F714-F1
#
_cell.length_a   1.000
_cell.length_b   1.000
_cell.length_c   1.000
_cell.angle_alpha   90.00
_cell.angle_beta   90.00
_cell.angle_gamma   90.00
#
_symmetry.space_group_name_H-M   'P 1'
#
loop_
_entity.id
_entity.type
_entity.pdbx_description
1 polymer ?
#
loop_
_entity_poly.entity_id
_entity_poly.type
_entity_poly.pdbx_seq_one_letter_code
_entity_poly.pdbx_strand_id
1 'polypeptide(L)'
;ENLLSQVHAYDEDHKHSSSFRPRTERLSKLLGLLNRFMAGICTTVQANPDPSSIIVGAVQVVISLAIECVTFFDRLTGMLCRFTDYLEPLAEYAKTSKDSELIRQTLASAYGDLLKFCRDARRVFIDSNGIKRRWTSMLTFLRVQWEPFDCKFGDIELKFRHHVAVLGQSAQALQLNKTQTAEERDA
;
A
#
# COMPACT_ATOMS: atom_id res chain seq x y z
N GLU A 1 1.12 16.02 -14.82
CA GLU A 1 0.33 14.91 -15.40
C GLU A 1 -0.12 13.98 -14.29
N ASN A 2 -1.32 13.40 -14.38
CA ASN A 2 -1.86 12.49 -13.37
C ASN A 2 -1.43 11.05 -13.68
N LEU A 3 -0.97 10.30 -12.67
CA LEU A 3 -0.53 8.91 -12.79
C LEU A 3 -1.65 7.99 -13.33
N LEU A 4 -2.92 8.31 -13.01
CA LEU A 4 -4.09 7.68 -13.63
C LEU A 4 -4.11 7.89 -15.16
N SER A 5 -3.85 9.11 -15.62
CA SER A 5 -3.79 9.42 -17.06
C SER A 5 -2.64 8.69 -17.75
N GLN A 6 -1.50 8.51 -17.08
CA GLN A 6 -0.37 7.75 -17.62
C GLN A 6 -0.70 6.25 -17.73
N VAL A 7 -1.37 5.67 -16.72
CA VAL A 7 -1.85 4.29 -16.77
C VAL A 7 -2.87 4.09 -17.88
N HIS A 8 -3.81 5.03 -18.05
CA HIS A 8 -4.80 4.98 -19.13
C HIS A 8 -4.17 5.16 -20.51
N ALA A 9 -3.20 6.06 -20.68
CA ALA A 9 -2.46 6.21 -21.93
C ALA A 9 -1.68 4.93 -22.26
N TYR A 10 -1.05 4.32 -21.26
CA TYR A 10 -0.32 3.07 -21.42
C TYR A 10 -1.23 1.90 -21.84
N ASP A 11 -2.45 1.85 -21.29
CA ASP A 11 -3.48 0.87 -21.67
C ASP A 11 -3.93 1.04 -23.12
N GLU A 12 -4.14 2.29 -23.54
CA GLU A 12 -4.50 2.63 -24.92
C GLU A 12 -3.40 2.27 -25.91
N ASP A 13 -2.12 2.45 -25.54
CA ASP A 13 -0.98 2.05 -26.37
C ASP A 13 -0.83 0.51 -26.47
N HIS A 14 -1.30 -0.23 -25.46
CA HIS A 14 -1.22 -1.69 -25.38
C HIS A 14 -2.55 -2.40 -25.67
N LYS A 15 -3.52 -1.69 -26.28
CA LYS A 15 -4.91 -2.14 -26.55
C LYS A 15 -5.04 -3.48 -27.27
N HIS A 16 -4.04 -3.84 -28.07
CA HIS A 16 -4.00 -5.10 -28.83
C HIS A 16 -3.59 -6.31 -27.97
N SER A 17 -3.07 -6.10 -26.77
CA SER A 17 -2.82 -7.15 -25.80
C SER A 17 -4.07 -7.35 -24.93
N SER A 18 -4.90 -8.34 -25.27
CA SER A 18 -6.15 -8.65 -24.55
C SER A 18 -5.94 -8.90 -23.04
N SER A 19 -4.71 -9.20 -22.62
CA SER A 19 -4.37 -9.40 -21.22
C SER A 19 -4.29 -8.09 -20.43
N PHE A 20 -4.07 -6.92 -21.05
CA PHE A 20 -3.85 -5.63 -20.38
C PHE A 20 -5.10 -4.99 -19.79
N ARG A 21 -6.23 -5.09 -20.49
CA ARG A 21 -7.49 -4.45 -20.11
C ARG A 21 -7.95 -4.74 -18.66
N PRO A 22 -8.00 -6.01 -18.20
CA PRO A 22 -8.36 -6.32 -16.82
C PRO A 22 -7.35 -5.80 -15.79
N ARG A 23 -6.09 -5.60 -16.18
CA ARG A 23 -5.00 -5.14 -15.30
C ARG A 23 -5.11 -3.64 -15.07
N THR A 24 -5.40 -2.89 -16.12
CA THR A 24 -5.64 -1.43 -16.05
C THR A 24 -6.84 -1.12 -15.17
N GLU A 25 -7.93 -1.87 -15.27
CA GLU A 25 -9.08 -1.69 -14.39
C GLU A 25 -8.75 -1.87 -12.90
N ARG A 26 -7.96 -2.91 -12.56
CA ARG A 26 -7.50 -3.12 -11.18
C ARG A 26 -6.65 -1.97 -10.69
N LEU A 27 -5.80 -1.43 -11.56
CA LEU A 27 -4.91 -0.33 -11.23
C LEU A 27 -5.65 1.00 -11.10
N SER A 28 -6.60 1.29 -11.98
CA SER A 28 -7.49 2.45 -11.84
C SER A 28 -8.30 2.38 -10.55
N LYS A 29 -8.77 1.18 -10.14
CA LYS A 29 -9.41 0.97 -8.84
C LYS A 29 -8.43 1.23 -7.70
N LEU A 30 -7.20 0.69 -7.77
CA LEU A 30 -6.16 0.88 -6.77
C LEU A 30 -5.78 2.36 -6.62
N LEU A 31 -5.54 3.08 -7.72
CA LEU A 31 -5.28 4.51 -7.73
C LEU A 31 -6.49 5.31 -7.25
N GLY A 32 -7.71 4.89 -7.60
CA GLY A 32 -8.93 5.46 -7.07
C GLY A 32 -9.01 5.34 -5.55
N LEU A 33 -8.70 4.15 -5.00
CA LEU A 33 -8.65 3.91 -3.55
C LEU A 33 -7.55 4.73 -2.88
N LEU A 34 -6.35 4.78 -3.45
CA LEU A 34 -5.25 5.60 -2.93
C LEU A 34 -5.60 7.10 -2.99
N ASN A 35 -6.29 7.55 -4.02
CA ASN A 35 -6.73 8.94 -4.16
C ASN A 35 -7.85 9.28 -3.16
N ARG A 36 -8.75 8.33 -2.86
CA ARG A 36 -9.76 8.48 -1.80
C ARG A 36 -9.13 8.49 -0.42
N PHE A 37 -8.16 7.61 -0.20
CA PHE A 37 -7.32 7.59 1.00
C PHE A 37 -6.63 8.94 1.18
N MET A 38 -6.05 9.53 0.13
CA MET A 38 -5.53 10.92 0.12
C MET A 38 -6.60 11.99 0.39
N ALA A 39 -7.79 11.86 -0.20
CA ALA A 39 -8.85 12.86 -0.07
C ALA A 39 -9.40 12.91 1.37
N GLY A 40 -9.52 11.76 2.04
CA GLY A 40 -9.88 11.71 3.47
C GLY A 40 -8.83 12.34 4.38
N ILE A 41 -7.59 12.45 3.92
CA ILE A 41 -6.47 13.06 4.64
C ILE A 41 -6.48 14.59 4.43
N CYS A 42 -6.64 15.08 3.19
CA CYS A 42 -6.65 16.52 2.89
C CYS A 42 -7.68 17.33 3.71
N THR A 43 -8.80 16.73 4.11
CA THR A 43 -9.81 17.37 4.96
C THR A 43 -9.37 17.57 6.42
N THR A 44 -8.25 16.98 6.85
CA THR A 44 -7.72 17.07 8.23
C THR A 44 -6.36 17.78 8.32
N VAL A 45 -5.76 18.16 7.19
CA VAL A 45 -4.44 18.79 7.14
C VAL A 45 -4.56 20.29 7.42
N GLN A 46 -4.41 20.66 8.69
CA GLN A 46 -4.02 22.02 9.05
C GLN A 46 -2.73 22.10 9.88
N ALA A 47 -2.03 21.00 10.20
CA ALA A 47 -0.76 21.11 10.95
C ALA A 47 0.22 19.92 10.94
N ASN A 48 -0.05 18.75 10.33
CA ASN A 48 0.88 17.60 10.44
C ASN A 48 0.86 16.71 9.18
N PRO A 49 2.02 16.35 8.58
CA PRO A 49 2.06 15.38 7.50
C PRO A 49 1.64 14.00 8.03
N ASP A 50 0.48 13.53 7.59
CA ASP A 50 -0.05 12.22 7.96
C ASP A 50 0.87 11.11 7.40
N PRO A 51 1.30 10.11 8.19
CA PRO A 51 2.06 8.96 7.70
C PRO A 51 1.43 8.29 6.47
N SER A 52 0.12 8.38 6.33
CA SER A 52 -0.67 7.93 5.19
C SER A 52 -0.26 8.59 3.86
N SER A 53 0.12 9.87 3.86
CA SER A 53 0.59 10.57 2.66
C SER A 53 1.92 10.02 2.13
N ILE A 54 2.81 9.60 3.04
CA ILE A 54 4.10 8.99 2.72
C ILE A 54 3.89 7.63 2.05
N ILE A 55 2.94 6.84 2.56
CA ILE A 55 2.55 5.56 1.95
C ILE A 55 2.14 5.76 0.49
N VAL A 56 1.24 6.72 0.25
CA VAL A 56 0.70 6.95 -1.10
C VAL A 56 1.81 7.36 -2.05
N GLY A 57 2.69 8.28 -1.64
CA GLY A 57 3.85 8.66 -2.45
C GLY A 57 4.75 7.46 -2.75
N ALA A 58 5.00 6.58 -1.77
CA ALA A 58 5.80 5.38 -1.97
C ALA A 58 5.15 4.40 -2.95
N VAL A 59 3.83 4.19 -2.86
CA VAL A 59 3.08 3.34 -3.78
C VAL A 59 3.08 3.93 -5.19
N GLN A 60 2.90 5.25 -5.35
CA GLN A 60 2.97 5.94 -6.64
C GLN A 60 4.33 5.71 -7.32
N VAL A 61 5.44 5.87 -6.58
CA VAL A 61 6.78 5.59 -7.11
C VAL A 61 6.91 4.15 -7.59
N VAL A 62 6.41 3.18 -6.81
CA VAL A 62 6.46 1.76 -7.18
C VAL A 62 5.65 1.48 -8.45
N ILE A 63 4.46 2.07 -8.58
CA ILE A 63 3.63 1.92 -9.78
C ILE A 63 4.32 2.55 -10.99
N SER A 64 4.87 3.77 -10.87
CA SER A 64 5.61 4.41 -11.96
C SER A 64 6.76 3.54 -12.46
N LEU A 65 7.49 2.89 -11.55
CA LEU A 65 8.57 1.96 -11.93
C LEU A 65 8.05 0.68 -12.58
N ALA A 66 6.88 0.20 -12.15
CA ALA A 66 6.27 -0.99 -12.71
C ALA A 66 5.73 -0.77 -14.13
N ILE A 67 5.20 0.42 -14.44
CA ILE A 67 4.71 0.77 -15.78
C ILE A 67 5.84 0.66 -16.81
N GLU A 68 7.06 1.02 -16.43
CA GLU A 68 8.24 0.87 -17.30
C GLU A 68 8.63 -0.60 -17.54
N CYS A 69 8.03 -1.56 -16.82
CA CYS A 69 8.37 -2.98 -16.85
C CYS A 69 7.13 -3.88 -16.96
N VAL A 70 6.53 -3.90 -18.16
CA VAL A 70 5.32 -4.65 -18.55
C VAL A 70 5.23 -6.06 -17.96
N THR A 71 6.34 -6.81 -17.99
CA THR A 71 6.34 -8.23 -17.59
C THR A 71 6.12 -8.46 -16.09
N PHE A 72 6.42 -7.46 -15.26
CA PHE A 72 6.36 -7.54 -13.80
C PHE A 72 5.27 -6.67 -13.21
N PHE A 73 4.76 -5.74 -14.02
CA PHE A 73 3.63 -4.91 -13.72
C PHE A 73 2.45 -5.69 -13.13
N ASP A 74 2.05 -6.80 -13.75
CA ASP A 74 0.89 -7.59 -13.28
C ASP A 74 1.10 -8.20 -11.92
N ARG A 75 2.31 -8.74 -11.71
CA ARG A 75 2.64 -9.39 -10.46
C ARG A 75 2.65 -8.34 -9.35
N LEU A 76 3.35 -7.23 -9.57
CA LEU A 76 3.49 -6.16 -8.59
C LEU A 76 2.16 -5.47 -8.28
N THR A 77 1.34 -5.22 -9.28
CA THR A 77 -0.02 -4.69 -9.09
C THR A 77 -0.90 -5.69 -8.36
N GLY A 78 -0.80 -6.99 -8.65
CA GLY A 78 -1.44 -8.05 -7.90
C GLY A 78 -1.03 -8.07 -6.41
N MET A 79 0.25 -7.85 -6.12
CA MET A 79 0.75 -7.71 -4.74
C MET A 79 0.14 -6.50 -4.04
N LEU A 80 0.14 -5.34 -4.72
CA LEU A 80 -0.43 -4.09 -4.20
C LEU A 80 -1.93 -4.22 -3.92
N CYS A 81 -2.68 -4.91 -4.78
CA CYS A 81 -4.11 -5.16 -4.57
C CYS A 81 -4.40 -5.99 -3.31
N ARG A 82 -3.47 -6.82 -2.81
CA ARG A 82 -3.69 -7.55 -1.55
C ARG A 82 -3.68 -6.63 -0.34
N PHE A 83 -3.08 -5.46 -0.43
CA PHE A 83 -3.09 -4.47 0.65
C PHE A 83 -4.31 -3.55 0.59
N THR A 84 -4.95 -3.38 -0.58
CA THR A 84 -5.98 -2.33 -0.76
C THR A 84 -7.21 -2.53 0.09
N ASP A 85 -7.58 -3.78 0.37
CA ASP A 85 -8.75 -4.12 1.18
C ASP A 85 -8.63 -3.60 2.63
N TYR A 86 -7.42 -3.24 3.04
CA TYR A 86 -7.11 -2.80 4.40
C TYR A 86 -6.84 -1.29 4.50
N LEU A 87 -6.68 -0.57 3.38
CA LEU A 87 -6.29 0.84 3.40
C LEU A 87 -7.38 1.74 3.97
N GLU A 88 -8.63 1.51 3.61
CA GLU A 88 -9.76 2.29 4.13
C GLU A 88 -9.96 2.09 5.64
N PRO A 89 -9.98 0.84 6.17
CA PRO A 89 -9.95 0.61 7.62
C PRO A 89 -8.79 1.29 8.35
N LEU A 90 -7.58 1.24 7.78
CA LEU A 90 -6.40 1.89 8.37
C LEU A 90 -6.55 3.42 8.43
N ALA A 91 -7.18 4.03 7.42
CA ALA A 91 -7.48 5.47 7.42
C ALA A 91 -8.44 5.85 8.55
N GLU A 92 -9.46 5.05 8.79
CA GLU A 92 -10.41 5.29 9.88
C GLU A 92 -9.73 5.15 11.24
N TYR A 93 -8.90 4.12 11.43
CA TYR A 93 -8.12 3.97 12.66
C TYR A 93 -7.16 5.13 12.88
N ALA A 94 -6.57 5.69 11.83
CA ALA A 94 -5.68 6.85 11.94
C ALA A 94 -6.39 8.07 12.56
N LYS A 95 -7.65 8.33 12.16
CA LYS A 95 -8.45 9.45 12.70
C LYS A 95 -8.69 9.32 14.21
N THR A 96 -8.92 8.11 14.70
CA THR A 96 -9.24 7.84 16.12
C THR A 96 -8.03 7.38 16.95
N SER A 97 -6.84 7.29 16.34
CA SER A 97 -5.64 6.70 16.98
C SER A 97 -5.07 7.50 18.15
N LYS A 98 -5.42 8.79 18.27
CA LYS A 98 -4.93 9.67 19.34
C LYS A 98 -5.34 9.20 20.74
N ASP A 99 -6.41 8.42 20.83
CA ASP A 99 -7.01 8.02 22.11
C ASP A 99 -6.41 6.72 22.67
N SER A 100 -5.52 6.04 21.94
CA SER A 100 -4.95 4.77 22.38
C SER A 100 -3.54 4.53 21.82
N GLU A 101 -2.58 4.41 22.74
CA GLU A 101 -1.19 4.08 22.43
C GLU A 101 -1.07 2.74 21.69
N LEU A 102 -1.87 1.75 22.09
CA LEU A 102 -1.88 0.42 21.47
C LEU A 102 -2.34 0.47 20.01
N ILE A 103 -3.41 1.22 19.73
CA ILE A 103 -3.91 1.45 18.36
C ILE A 103 -2.83 2.16 17.54
N ARG A 104 -2.21 3.20 18.11
CA ARG A 104 -1.16 3.99 17.44
C ARG A 104 0.06 3.16 17.07
N GLN A 105 0.58 2.34 17.98
CA GLN A 105 1.75 1.47 17.73
C GLN A 105 1.44 0.40 16.68
N THR A 106 0.27 -0.22 16.76
CA THR A 106 -0.13 -1.28 15.83
C THR A 106 -0.39 -0.71 14.43
N LEU A 107 -1.02 0.46 14.34
CA LEU A 107 -1.21 1.20 13.10
C LEU A 107 0.14 1.59 12.45
N ALA A 108 1.08 2.11 13.25
CA ALA A 108 2.42 2.44 12.77
C ALA A 108 3.16 1.19 12.23
N SER A 109 2.96 0.04 12.87
CA SER A 109 3.55 -1.24 12.42
C SER A 109 2.97 -1.69 11.07
N ALA A 110 1.65 -1.59 10.88
CA ALA A 110 1.00 -1.88 9.61
C ALA A 110 1.50 -0.94 8.48
N TYR A 111 1.61 0.37 8.75
CA TYR A 111 2.20 1.30 7.78
C TYR A 111 3.68 1.02 7.51
N GLY A 112 4.43 0.59 8.53
CA GLY A 112 5.82 0.17 8.40
C GLY A 112 6.01 -1.01 7.45
N ASP A 113 5.13 -2.02 7.51
CA ASP A 113 5.17 -3.15 6.59
C ASP A 113 4.85 -2.74 5.15
N LEU A 114 3.89 -1.83 4.95
CA LEU A 114 3.56 -1.33 3.62
C LEU A 114 4.69 -0.46 3.02
N LEU A 115 5.38 0.36 3.83
CA LEU A 115 6.59 1.06 3.40
C LEU A 115 7.72 0.10 3.08
N LYS A 116 7.88 -0.95 3.88
CA LYS A 116 8.87 -1.99 3.65
C LYS A 116 8.63 -2.68 2.31
N PHE A 117 7.38 -3.03 2.01
CA PHE A 117 6.98 -3.51 0.68
C PHE A 117 7.39 -2.51 -0.41
N CYS A 118 7.01 -1.24 -0.29
CA CYS A 118 7.28 -0.25 -1.33
C CYS A 118 8.78 -0.05 -1.56
N ARG A 119 9.57 -0.02 -0.49
CA ARG A 119 11.03 0.09 -0.55
C ARG A 119 11.65 -1.13 -1.23
N ASP A 120 11.22 -2.32 -0.85
CA ASP A 120 11.79 -3.56 -1.38
C ASP A 120 11.39 -3.75 -2.85
N ALA A 121 10.16 -3.38 -3.22
CA ALA A 121 9.70 -3.32 -4.61
C ALA A 121 10.51 -2.31 -5.45
N ARG A 122 10.74 -1.10 -4.92
CA ARG A 122 11.60 -0.10 -5.58
C ARG A 122 13.01 -0.63 -5.83
N ARG A 123 13.56 -1.41 -4.90
CA ARG A 123 14.93 -1.96 -5.00
C ARG A 123 15.11 -3.01 -6.11
N VAL A 124 14.01 -3.61 -6.57
CA VAL A 124 14.00 -4.49 -7.74
C VAL A 124 14.41 -3.70 -9.00
N PHE A 125 13.94 -2.46 -9.13
CA PHE A 125 14.15 -1.62 -10.32
C PHE A 125 15.30 -0.61 -10.17
N ILE A 126 15.54 -0.13 -8.96
CA ILE A 126 16.52 0.91 -8.65
C ILE A 126 17.55 0.38 -7.65
N ASP A 127 18.83 0.68 -7.86
CA ASP A 127 19.88 0.31 -6.93
C ASP A 127 19.95 1.23 -5.67
N SER A 128 20.95 0.99 -4.82
CA SER A 128 21.18 1.77 -3.61
C SER A 128 21.59 3.23 -3.89
N ASN A 129 22.13 3.51 -5.07
CA ASN A 129 22.57 4.84 -5.49
C ASN A 129 21.44 5.63 -6.17
N GLY A 130 20.25 5.04 -6.31
CA GLY A 130 19.13 5.67 -7.00
C GLY A 130 19.17 5.51 -8.51
N ILE A 131 20.08 4.68 -9.04
CA ILE A 131 20.24 4.48 -10.49
C ILE A 131 19.35 3.32 -10.93
N LYS A 132 18.64 3.50 -12.05
CA LYS A 132 17.86 2.44 -12.69
C LYS A 132 18.80 1.29 -13.05
N ARG A 133 18.47 0.10 -12.57
CA ARG A 133 19.29 -1.08 -12.84
C ARG A 133 19.16 -1.44 -14.32
N ARG A 134 20.29 -1.52 -15.02
CA ARG A 134 20.35 -1.95 -16.42
C ARG A 134 20.42 -3.47 -16.48
N TRP A 135 19.53 -4.07 -17.24
CA TRP A 135 19.46 -5.52 -17.39
C TRP A 135 19.77 -5.91 -18.81
N THR A 136 20.74 -6.82 -18.98
CA THR A 136 21.11 -7.39 -20.28
C THR A 136 20.23 -8.59 -20.64
N SER A 137 19.53 -9.19 -19.67
CA SER A 137 18.65 -10.35 -19.86
C SER A 137 17.48 -10.34 -18.89
N MET A 138 16.28 -10.58 -19.42
CA MET A 138 15.04 -10.72 -18.65
C MET A 138 15.11 -11.89 -17.66
N LEU A 139 15.69 -13.03 -18.08
CA LEU A 139 15.83 -14.21 -17.22
C LEU A 139 16.71 -13.92 -15.99
N THR A 140 17.79 -13.15 -16.19
CA THR A 140 18.67 -12.72 -15.10
C THR A 140 17.93 -11.79 -14.15
N PHE A 141 17.14 -10.86 -14.66
CA PHE A 141 16.32 -9.99 -13.83
C PHE A 141 15.32 -10.78 -12.98
N LEU A 142 14.60 -11.73 -13.60
CA LEU A 142 13.63 -12.58 -12.91
C LEU A 142 14.28 -13.33 -11.74
N ARG A 143 15.39 -14.04 -11.99
CA ARG A 143 16.03 -14.88 -10.97
C ARG A 143 16.76 -14.09 -9.89
N VAL A 144 17.45 -13.02 -10.27
CA VAL A 144 18.37 -12.32 -9.36
C VAL A 144 17.66 -11.22 -8.57
N GLN A 145 16.64 -10.58 -9.13
CA GLN A 145 15.94 -9.47 -8.48
C GLN A 145 14.52 -9.82 -8.08
N TRP A 146 13.74 -10.37 -9.02
CA TRP A 146 12.31 -10.58 -8.78
C TRP A 146 12.04 -11.74 -7.82
N GLU A 147 12.56 -12.93 -8.07
CA GLU A 147 12.31 -14.12 -7.24
C GLU A 147 12.66 -13.88 -5.74
N PRO A 148 13.81 -13.27 -5.39
CA PRO A 148 14.10 -12.95 -3.99
C PRO A 148 13.13 -11.94 -3.36
N PHE A 149 12.62 -11.00 -4.15
CA PHE A 149 11.58 -10.07 -3.71
C PHE A 149 10.25 -10.78 -3.52
N ASP A 150 9.85 -11.65 -4.45
CA ASP A 150 8.61 -12.43 -4.41
C ASP A 150 8.57 -13.35 -3.18
N CYS A 151 9.69 -14.00 -2.86
CA CYS A 151 9.82 -14.80 -1.64
C CYS A 151 9.63 -13.95 -0.37
N LYS A 152 10.24 -12.76 -0.31
CA LYS A 152 10.12 -11.86 0.85
C LYS A 152 8.74 -11.23 0.97
N PHE A 153 8.04 -11.09 -0.15
CA PHE A 153 6.72 -10.48 -0.18
C PHE A 153 5.75 -11.25 0.73
N GLY A 154 5.76 -12.58 0.69
CA GLY A 154 4.89 -13.41 1.53
C GLY A 154 5.04 -13.10 3.03
N ASP A 155 6.28 -12.94 3.49
CA ASP A 155 6.57 -12.58 4.88
C ASP A 155 6.08 -11.15 5.24
N ILE A 156 6.19 -10.21 4.30
CA ILE A 156 5.73 -8.83 4.50
C ILE A 156 4.20 -8.80 4.57
N GLU A 157 3.52 -9.49 3.66
CA GLU A 157 2.07 -9.59 3.65
C GLU A 157 1.56 -10.24 4.94
N LEU A 158 2.19 -11.33 5.38
CA LEU A 158 1.80 -12.02 6.62
C LEU A 158 1.91 -11.10 7.84
N LYS A 159 3.02 -10.36 7.96
CA LYS A 159 3.22 -9.40 9.06
C LYS A 159 2.21 -8.26 9.01
N PHE A 160 1.97 -7.70 7.83
CA PHE A 160 0.97 -6.67 7.63
C PHE A 160 -0.42 -7.14 8.08
N ARG A 161 -0.86 -8.31 7.60
CA ARG A 161 -2.17 -8.89 7.97
C ARG A 161 -2.26 -9.18 9.46
N HIS A 162 -1.18 -9.64 10.07
CA HIS A 162 -1.11 -9.82 11.51
C HIS A 162 -1.33 -8.50 12.26
N HIS A 163 -0.60 -7.43 11.90
CA HIS A 163 -0.77 -6.12 12.53
C HIS A 163 -2.19 -5.56 12.34
N VAL A 164 -2.78 -5.71 11.15
CA VAL A 164 -4.17 -5.30 10.89
C VAL A 164 -5.16 -6.10 11.76
N ALA A 165 -4.95 -7.40 11.94
CA ALA A 165 -5.80 -8.22 12.80
C ALA A 165 -5.70 -7.80 14.28
N VAL A 166 -4.47 -7.56 14.78
CA VAL A 166 -4.23 -7.06 16.14
C VAL A 166 -4.87 -5.69 16.33
N LEU A 167 -4.83 -4.82 15.32
CA LEU A 167 -5.46 -3.50 15.36
C LEU A 167 -6.98 -3.62 15.54
N GLY A 168 -7.62 -4.50 14.77
CA GLY A 168 -9.05 -4.78 14.88
C GLY A 168 -9.45 -5.32 16.26
N GLN A 169 -8.69 -6.28 16.78
CA GLN A 169 -8.92 -6.83 18.12
C GLN A 169 -8.73 -5.79 19.23
N SER A 170 -7.69 -4.95 19.11
CA SER A 170 -7.38 -3.89 20.08
C SER A 170 -8.49 -2.84 20.12
N ALA A 171 -9.03 -2.48 18.96
CA ALA A 171 -10.14 -1.53 18.87
C ALA A 171 -11.43 -2.08 19.51
N GLN A 172 -11.74 -3.36 19.29
CA GLN A 172 -12.89 -4.03 19.91
C GLN A 172 -12.75 -4.06 21.44
N ALA A 173 -11.59 -4.45 21.95
CA ALA A 173 -11.33 -4.45 23.40
C ALA A 173 -11.49 -3.05 24.01
N LEU A 174 -11.03 -2.00 23.33
CA LEU A 174 -11.17 -0.62 23.79
C LEU A 174 -12.64 -0.17 23.84
N GLN A 175 -13.46 -0.57 22.86
CA GLN A 175 -14.89 -0.26 22.86
C GLN A 175 -15.63 -0.96 24.01
N LEU A 176 -15.31 -2.23 24.28
CA LEU A 176 -15.88 -2.98 25.40
C LEU A 176 -15.53 -2.35 26.76
N ASN A 177 -14.27 -1.93 26.95
CA ASN A 177 -13.88 -1.27 28.18
C ASN A 177 -14.61 0.08 28.37
N LYS A 178 -14.76 0.87 27.30
CA LYS A 178 -15.47 2.16 27.35
C LYS A 178 -16.95 1.99 27.72
N THR A 179 -17.61 0.97 27.19
CA THR A 179 -19.03 0.68 27.49
C THR A 179 -19.23 0.23 28.93
N GLN A 180 -18.39 -0.67 29.44
CA GLN A 180 -18.44 -1.10 30.86
C GLN A 180 -18.26 0.09 31.82
N THR A 181 -17.27 0.96 31.56
CA THR A 181 -17.04 2.13 32.42
C THR A 181 -18.15 3.19 32.35
N ALA A 182 -18.96 3.20 31.30
CA ALA A 182 -20.11 4.10 31.19
C ALA A 182 -21.28 3.56 32.00
N GLU A 183 -21.55 2.25 31.92
CA GLU A 183 -22.58 1.58 32.71
C GLU A 183 -22.31 1.66 34.22
N GLU A 184 -21.04 1.58 34.66
CA GLU A 184 -20.65 1.76 36.07
C GLU A 184 -20.79 3.20 36.60
N ARG A 185 -20.84 4.20 35.72
CA ARG A 185 -20.97 5.63 36.11
C ARG A 185 -22.42 6.09 36.21
N ASP A 186 -23.33 5.42 35.51
CA ASP A 186 -24.75 5.72 35.49
C ASP A 186 -25.55 4.87 36.52
N ALA A 187 -24.87 3.99 37.26
CA ALA A 187 -25.41 3.16 38.35
C ALA A 187 -25.06 3.73 39.74
#